data_AF-A0A959ENS2-F1
#
_entry.id   AF-A0A959ENS2-F1
#
_cell.length_a   1.000
_cell.length_b   1.000
_cell.length_c   1.000
_cell.angle_alpha   90.00
_cell.angle_beta   90.00
_cell.angle_gamma   90.00
#
_symmetry.space_group_name_H-M   'P 1'
#
loop_
_entity.id
_entity.type
_entity.pdbx_description
1 polymer ?
#
loop_
_entity_poly.entity_id
_entity_poly.type
_entity_poly.pdbx_seq_one_letter_code
_entity_poly.pdbx_strand_id
1 'polypeptide(L)' 'MKTLAGVLCIFLFLACRPAPQPIEYGSDLCDYCKMTIVDRQHAAEAVTGKGRAYRFDAIECL' A
#
# COMPACT_ATOMS: atom_id res chain seq x y z
N MET A 1 -22.20 9.07 29.42
CA MET A 1 -22.09 7.98 28.41
C MET A 1 -21.89 8.47 26.98
N LYS A 2 -22.62 9.48 26.48
CA LYS A 2 -22.42 10.00 25.10
C LYS A 2 -21.02 10.58 24.83
N THR A 3 -20.39 11.22 25.82
CA THR A 3 -19.03 11.79 25.72
C THR A 3 -17.93 10.74 25.66
N LEU A 4 -18.07 9.63 26.39
CA LEU A 4 -17.14 8.49 26.36
C LEU A 4 -17.11 7.78 25.00
N ALA A 5 -18.27 7.64 24.35
CA ALA A 5 -18.36 7.09 23.00
C ALA A 5 -17.64 7.98 21.96
N GLY A 6 -17.72 9.31 22.11
CA GLY A 6 -17.00 10.26 21.24
C GLY A 6 -15.48 10.14 21.36
N VAL A 7 -14.96 10.02 22.59
CA VAL A 7 -13.52 9.84 22.84
C VAL A 7 -13.02 8.52 22.27
N LEU A 8 -13.76 7.42 22.48
CA LEU A 8 -13.42 6.11 21.90
C LEU A 8 -13.33 6.15 20.37
N CYS A 9 -14.24 6.89 19.73
CA CYS A 9 -14.26 7.02 18.27
C CYS A 9 -13.01 7.74 17.73
N ILE A 10 -12.49 8.75 18.45
CA ILE A 10 -11.27 9.49 18.05
C ILE A 10 -10.03 8.58 18.09
N PHE A 11 -9.93 7.69 19.08
CA PHE A 11 -8.80 6.76 19.18
C PHE A 11 -8.72 5.76 18.02
N LEU A 12 -9.85 5.43 17.37
CA LEU A 12 -9.87 4.51 16.23
C LEU A 12 -9.15 5.10 15.00
N PHE A 13 -9.10 6.42 14.84
CA PHE A 13 -8.44 7.08 13.70
C PHE A 13 -6.92 7.15 13.84
N LEU A 14 -6.36 6.90 15.03
CA LEU A 14 -4.90 6.91 15.27
C LEU A 14 -4.21 5.59 14.88
N ALA A 15 -4.95 4.58 14.45
CA ALA A 15 -4.41 3.25 14.15
C ALA A 15 -3.78 3.12 12.75
N CYS A 16 -3.94 4.12 11.87
CA CYS A 16 -3.41 4.05 10.50
C CYS A 16 -1.88 4.18 10.51
N ARG A 17 -1.18 3.18 9.94
CA ARG A 17 0.28 3.18 9.79
C ARG A 17 0.65 2.89 8.34
N PRO A 18 1.66 3.57 7.76
CA PRO A 18 2.17 3.22 6.45
C PRO A 18 2.85 1.84 6.54
N ALA A 19 2.35 0.90 5.77
CA ALA A 19 2.88 -0.47 5.69
C ALA A 19 2.82 -0.95 4.25
N PRO A 20 3.74 -1.84 3.83
CA PRO A 20 3.64 -2.51 2.53
C PRO A 20 2.31 -3.26 2.39
N GLN A 21 1.69 -3.12 1.22
CA GLN A 21 0.51 -3.85 0.82
C GLN A 21 0.90 -5.03 -0.08
N PRO A 22 0.17 -6.14 -0.04
CA PRO A 22 0.40 -7.24 -0.96
C PRO A 22 0.08 -6.80 -2.40
N ILE A 23 0.89 -7.25 -3.35
CA ILE A 23 0.66 -7.04 -4.78
C ILE A 23 -0.39 -8.04 -5.28
N GLU A 24 -1.45 -7.56 -5.89
CA GLU A 24 -2.48 -8.35 -6.56
C GLU A 24 -2.06 -8.71 -7.98
N TYR A 25 -1.36 -9.84 -8.11
CA TYR A 25 -0.92 -10.36 -9.40
C TYR A 25 -2.09 -10.54 -10.39
N GLY A 26 -1.90 -10.07 -11.62
CA GLY A 26 -2.91 -10.10 -12.68
C GLY A 26 -3.92 -8.94 -12.61
N SER A 27 -3.82 -8.06 -11.62
CA SER A 27 -4.71 -6.91 -11.42
C SER A 27 -3.91 -5.61 -11.27
N ASP A 28 -2.89 -5.63 -10.42
CA ASP A 28 -2.05 -4.46 -10.15
C ASP A 28 -1.18 -4.10 -11.36
N LEU A 29 -0.98 -2.78 -11.56
CA LEU A 29 -0.12 -2.24 -12.60
C LEU A 29 1.22 -1.80 -12.00
N CYS A 30 2.30 -2.03 -12.73
CA CYS A 30 3.60 -1.42 -12.48
C CYS A 30 3.51 0.10 -12.63
N ASP A 31 4.01 0.84 -11.65
CA ASP A 31 3.94 2.30 -11.61
C ASP A 31 4.83 2.97 -12.66
N TYR A 32 5.87 2.28 -13.14
CA TYR A 32 6.77 2.79 -14.17
C TYR A 32 6.22 2.52 -15.57
N CYS A 33 6.10 1.25 -15.96
CA CYS A 33 5.75 0.86 -17.34
C CYS A 33 4.25 0.69 -17.58
N LYS A 34 3.40 0.78 -16.56
CA LYS A 34 1.93 0.63 -16.62
C LYS A 34 1.44 -0.72 -17.15
N MET A 35 2.30 -1.73 -17.17
CA MET A 35 1.93 -3.11 -17.48
C MET A 35 1.41 -3.81 -16.22
N THR A 36 0.55 -4.80 -16.39
CA THR A 36 0.04 -5.63 -15.28
C THR A 36 1.16 -6.49 -14.70
N ILE A 37 1.28 -6.51 -13.38
CA ILE A 37 2.26 -7.33 -12.66
C ILE A 37 1.78 -8.78 -12.68
N VAL A 38 2.55 -9.65 -13.33
CA VAL A 38 2.21 -11.08 -13.47
C VAL A 38 3.29 -11.99 -12.88
N ASP A 39 4.53 -11.52 -12.82
CA ASP A 39 5.65 -12.29 -12.29
C ASP A 39 5.82 -12.05 -10.78
N ARG A 40 5.88 -13.13 -10.00
CA ARG A 40 6.07 -13.08 -8.55
C ARG A 40 7.52 -12.97 -8.12
N GLN A 41 8.46 -13.31 -9.00
CA GLN A 41 9.87 -13.38 -8.64
C GLN A 41 10.51 -11.99 -8.56
N HIS A 42 10.07 -11.07 -9.42
CA HIS A 42 10.66 -9.74 -9.57
C HIS A 42 9.73 -8.61 -9.11
N ALA A 43 8.50 -8.93 -8.70
CA ALA A 43 7.55 -7.95 -8.18
C ALA A 43 8.02 -7.35 -6.85
N ALA A 44 8.04 -6.03 -6.79
CA ALA A 44 8.45 -5.28 -5.60
C ALA A 44 7.51 -4.11 -5.32
N GLU A 45 7.33 -3.77 -4.04
CA GLU A 45 6.61 -2.58 -3.60
C GLU A 45 7.52 -1.67 -2.78
N ALA A 46 7.52 -0.37 -3.08
CA ALA A 46 8.19 0.67 -2.31
C ALA A 46 7.16 1.60 -1.65
N VAL A 47 7.20 1.69 -0.31
CA VAL A 47 6.34 2.60 0.46
C VAL A 47 7.14 3.81 0.93
N THR A 48 6.70 5.01 0.52
CA THR A 48 7.29 6.27 0.96
C THR A 48 6.98 6.56 2.42
N GLY A 49 7.75 7.44 3.07
CA GLY A 49 7.45 7.91 4.43
C GLY A 49 6.10 8.61 4.60
N LYS A 50 5.44 9.02 3.49
CA LYS A 50 4.08 9.56 3.47
C LYS A 50 2.99 8.49 3.27
N GLY A 51 3.36 7.22 3.15
CA GLY A 51 2.44 6.09 2.97
C GLY A 51 2.00 5.83 1.53
N ARG A 52 2.58 6.51 0.53
CA ARG A 52 2.34 6.17 -0.88
C ARG A 52 3.11 4.90 -1.24
N ALA A 53 2.39 3.87 -1.68
CA ALA A 53 2.92 2.64 -2.23
C ALA A 53 3.14 2.79 -3.74
N TYR A 54 4.28 2.28 -4.23
CA TYR A 54 4.59 2.13 -5.66
C TYR A 54 4.94 0.67 -5.94
N ARG A 55 4.42 0.11 -7.02
CA ARG A 55 4.59 -1.31 -7.38
C ARG A 55 5.36 -1.43 -8.68
N PHE A 56 6.23 -2.42 -8.76
CA PHE A 56 7.12 -2.62 -9.89
C PHE A 56 7.13 -4.09 -10.29
N ASP A 57 7.14 -4.37 -11.59
CA ASP A 57 7.15 -5.73 -12.14
C ASP A 57 8.58 -6.28 -12.32
N ALA A 58 9.59 -5.40 -12.39
CA ALA A 58 10.98 -5.76 -12.60
C ALA A 58 11.94 -4.73 -11.97
N ILE A 59 13.22 -5.10 -11.81
CA ILE A 59 14.23 -4.24 -11.17
C ILE A 59 14.53 -2.97 -11.97
N GLU A 60 14.44 -3.02 -13.29
CA GLU A 60 14.61 -1.87 -14.19
C GLU A 60 13.47 -0.84 -14.10
N CYS A 61 12.34 -1.23 -13.48
CA CYS A 61 11.18 -0.37 -13.30
C CYS A 61 11.22 0.42 -11.98
N LEU A 62 12.09 0.06 -11.03
CA LEU A 62 12.20 0.66 -9.69
C LEU A 62 12.60 2.15 -9.72
#